data_AF-A0A832WZA4-F1
#
_entry.id   AF-A0A832WZA4-F1
#
_cell.length_a   1.000
_cell.length_b   1.000
_cell.length_c   1.000
_cell.angle_alpha   90.00
_cell.angle_beta   90.00
_cell.angle_gamma   90.00
#
_symmetry.space_group_name_H-M   'P 1'
#
loop_
_entity.id
_entity.type
_entity.pdbx_description
1 polymer ?
#
loop_
_entity_poly.entity_id
_entity_poly.type
_entity_poly.pdbx_seq_one_letter_code
_entity_poly.pdbx_strand_id
1 'polypeptide(L)' 'MHDDPPLVCCPVCRSAMVTRINEKGLWECQYHRCRAVFLLYPRIPYDQAPLIREDGSWYFASGGP' A
#
# COMPACT_ATOMS: atom_id res chain seq x y z
N MET A 1 -18.85 3.31 -16.28
CA MET A 1 -17.39 3.18 -16.05
C MET A 1 -17.22 3.16 -14.54
N HIS A 2 -16.81 2.03 -13.97
CA HIS A 2 -16.49 1.98 -12.54
C HIS A 2 -15.24 2.84 -12.34
N ASP A 3 -15.45 3.98 -11.68
CA ASP A 3 -14.40 4.87 -11.20
C ASP A 3 -13.77 4.18 -9.99
N ASP A 4 -12.98 3.13 -10.24
CA ASP A 4 -12.19 2.52 -9.18
C ASP A 4 -11.26 3.62 -8.64
N PRO A 5 -11.30 3.91 -7.33
CA PRO A 5 -10.47 4.95 -6.77
C PRO A 5 -8.99 4.59 -7.04
N PRO A 6 -8.14 5.59 -7.36
CA PRO A 6 -6.75 5.35 -7.66
C PRO A 6 -6.11 4.58 -6.50
N LEU A 7 -5.44 3.46 -6.83
CA LEU A 7 -4.84 2.55 -5.86
C LEU A 7 -3.80 3.23 -4.95
N VAL A 8 -3.30 4.40 -5.37
CA VAL A 8 -2.31 5.18 -4.66
C VAL A 8 -2.71 6.65 -4.68
N CYS A 9 -2.83 7.24 -3.48
CA CYS A 9 -3.05 8.67 -3.28
C CYS A 9 -1.91 9.24 -2.42
N CYS A 10 -1.61 10.52 -2.61
CA CYS A 10 -0.65 11.21 -1.77
C CYS A 10 -1.15 11.24 -0.31
N PRO A 11 -0.36 10.82 0.68
CA PRO A 11 -0.79 10.79 2.08
C PRO A 11 -0.97 12.19 2.67
N VAL A 12 -0.39 13.22 2.04
CA VAL A 12 -0.45 14.62 2.52
C VAL A 12 -1.68 15.33 1.98
N CYS A 13 -1.83 15.41 0.65
CA CYS A 13 -2.90 16.19 0.01
C CYS A 13 -4.06 15.34 -0.54
N ARG A 14 -3.99 14.01 -0.43
CA ARG A 14 -4.95 13.04 -0.97
C ARG A 14 -5.13 13.07 -2.50
N SER A 15 -4.32 13.85 -3.21
CA SER A 15 -4.32 13.88 -4.68
C SER A 15 -3.87 12.53 -5.25
N ALA A 16 -4.52 12.12 -6.33
CA ALA A 16 -4.16 10.96 -7.15
C ALA A 16 -3.02 11.25 -8.14
N MET A 17 -2.57 12.50 -8.25
CA MET A 17 -1.45 12.89 -9.11
C MET A 17 -0.14 12.48 -8.44
N VAL A 18 0.21 11.20 -8.57
CA VAL A 18 1.40 10.58 -7.96
C VAL A 18 2.12 9.70 -8.97
N THR A 19 3.45 9.72 -8.97
CA THR A 19 4.32 8.95 -9.86
C THR A 19 5.34 8.16 -9.05
N ARG A 20 5.56 6.90 -9.44
CA ARG A 20 6.66 6.08 -8.89
C ARG A 20 7.98 6.58 -9.45
N ILE A 21 8.93 6.90 -8.58
CA ILE A 21 10.23 7.47 -8.98
C ILE A 21 11.39 6.48 -8.85
N ASN A 22 11.17 5.30 -8.24
CA ASN A 22 12.14 4.21 -8.25
C ASN A 22 11.50 2.81 -8.07
N GLU A 23 12.29 1.77 -8.34
CA GLU A 23 11.88 0.38 -8.14
C GLU A 23 11.72 -0.01 -6.66
N LYS A 24 12.29 0.76 -5.73
CA LYS A 24 12.22 0.52 -4.28
C LYS A 24 10.88 0.95 -3.64
N GLY A 25 9.91 1.41 -4.44
CA GLY A 25 8.58 1.78 -3.95
C GLY A 25 8.47 3.23 -3.46
N LEU A 26 9.35 4.12 -3.93
CA LEU A 26 9.27 5.55 -3.66
C LEU A 26 8.36 6.24 -4.68
N TRP A 27 7.48 7.10 -4.17
CA TRP A 27 6.48 7.84 -4.93
C TRP A 27 6.62 9.34 -4.69
N GLU A 28 6.36 10.14 -5.72
CA GLU A 28 6.32 11.60 -5.66
C GLU A 28 4.93 12.11 -6.05
N CYS A 29 4.39 13.05 -5.28
CA CYS A 29 3.17 13.76 -5.61
C CYS A 29 3.44 14.92 -6.58
N GLN A 30 2.78 14.91 -7.74
CA GLN A 30 2.90 15.93 -8.79
C GLN A 30 1.91 17.10 -8.62
N TYR A 31 1.08 17.09 -7.58
CA TYR A 31 0.17 18.21 -7.33
C TYR A 31 0.99 19.46 -6.93
N HIS A 32 0.80 20.56 -7.66
CA HIS A 32 1.66 21.75 -7.73
C HIS A 32 2.16 22.33 -6.39
N ARG A 33 1.46 22.12 -5.28
CA ARG A 33 1.85 22.60 -3.93
C ARG A 33 2.33 21.52 -2.97
N CYS A 34 2.10 20.25 -3.27
CA CYS A 34 2.38 19.15 -2.35
C CYS A 34 3.83 18.69 -2.47
N ARG A 35 4.24 18.23 -3.66
CA ARG A 35 5.59 17.68 -3.96
C ARG A 35 6.11 16.67 -2.92
N ALA A 36 5.20 16.03 -2.17
CA ALA A 36 5.57 15.09 -1.13
C ALA A 36 6.16 13.83 -1.76
N VAL A 37 7.27 13.37 -1.19
CA VAL A 37 7.91 12.09 -1.53
C VAL A 37 7.62 11.12 -0.40
N PHE A 38 7.08 9.94 -0.72
CA PHE A 38 6.65 8.95 0.27
C PHE A 38 6.90 7.53 -0.21
N LEU A 39 7.12 6.62 0.75
CA LEU A 39 7.32 5.22 0.49
C LEU A 39 5.97 4.49 0.53
N LEU A 40 5.68 3.76 -0.54
CA LEU A 40 4.75 2.65 -0.52
C LEU A 40 5.58 1.39 -0.57
N TYR A 41 5.89 0.89 0.63
CA TYR A 41 6.44 -0.45 0.73
C TYR A 41 5.43 -1.42 0.09
N PRO A 42 5.84 -2.28 -0.86
CA PRO A 42 5.04 -3.47 -1.11
C PRO A 42 4.91 -4.13 0.27
N ARG A 43 3.67 -4.39 0.72
CA ARG A 43 3.44 -5.09 1.99
C ARG A 43 4.23 -6.40 1.92
N ILE A 44 5.41 -6.44 2.54
CA ILE A 44 6.21 -7.65 2.63
C ILE A 44 5.40 -8.56 3.56
N PRO A 45 5.01 -9.77 3.15
CA PRO A 45 4.18 -10.65 3.97
C PRO A 45 4.77 -10.89 5.37
N TYR A 46 6.10 -10.83 5.49
CA TYR A 46 6.84 -11.02 6.74
C TYR A 46 6.70 -9.87 7.77
N ASP A 47 6.35 -8.66 7.34
CA ASP A 47 6.16 -7.51 8.25
C ASP A 47 4.72 -7.43 8.80
N GLN A 48 3.84 -8.33 8.37
CA GLN A 48 2.52 -8.45 8.96
C GLN A 48 2.58 -9.42 10.13
N ALA A 49 2.27 -8.92 11.33
CA ALA A 49 1.95 -9.80 12.43
C ALA A 49 0.84 -10.75 11.94
N PRO A 50 1.04 -12.07 12.06
CA PRO A 50 0.04 -13.02 11.64
C PRO A 50 -1.26 -12.73 12.38
N LEU A 51 -2.36 -12.64 11.63
CA LEU A 51 -3.66 -12.61 12.25
C LEU A 51 -3.86 -13.97 12.93
N ILE A 52 -4.02 -13.93 14.25
CA ILE A 52 -4.37 -15.07 15.07
C ILE A 52 -5.84 -14.90 15.41
N ARG A 53 -6.64 -15.95 15.22
CA ARG A 53 -8.03 -16.01 15.65
C ARG A 53 -8.13 -15.97 17.17
N GLU A 54 -9.30 -15.67 17.70
CA GLU A 54 -9.55 -15.68 19.15
C GLU A 54 -9.28 -17.06 19.78
N ASP A 55 -9.38 -18.14 18.99
CA ASP A 55 -9.08 -19.52 19.38
C ASP A 55 -7.58 -19.90 19.26
N GLY A 56 -6.72 -18.97 18.86
CA GLY A 56 -5.28 -19.20 18.71
C GLY A 56 -4.85 -19.79 17.36
N SER A 57 -5.76 -20.03 16.42
CA SER A 57 -5.43 -20.56 15.09
C SER A 57 -5.06 -19.47 14.08
N TRP A 58 -4.23 -19.83 13.09
CA TRP A 58 -3.73 -18.90 12.07
C TRP A 58 -4.73 -18.75 10.93
N TYR A 59 -4.99 -17.52 10.46
CA TYR A 59 -5.88 -17.30 9.31
C TYR A 59 -5.31 -17.85 7.98
N PHE A 60 -4.00 -18.03 7.88
CA PHE A 60 -3.31 -18.55 6.69
C PHE A 60 -3.09 -20.07 6.74
N ALA A 61 -4.02 -20.83 7.30
CA ALA A 61 -4.06 -22.27 7.06
C ALA A 61 -4.33 -22.51 5.56
N SER A 62 -3.26 -22.44 4.78
CA SER A 62 -3.22 -22.73 3.36
C SER A 62 -3.74 -24.14 3.13
N GLY A 63 -4.47 -24.30 2.03
CA GLY A 63 -4.84 -25.60 1.49
C GLY A 63 -3.69 -26.58 1.59
N GLY A 64 -4.02 -27.79 2.02
CA GLY A 64 -3.10 -28.91 2.08
C GLY A 64 -2.56 -29.28 0.69
N PRO A 65 -1.62 -30.24 0.65
CA PRO A 65 -1.13 -30.80 -0.61
C PRO A 65 -2.26 -31.39 -1.46
#